data_AF-A0AAX6MUG4-F1
#
_entry.id   AF-A0AAX6MUG4-F1
#
_cell.length_a   1.000
_cell.length_b   1.000
_cell.length_c   1.000
_cell.angle_alpha   90.00
_cell.angle_beta   90.00
_cell.angle_gamma   90.00
#
_symmetry.space_group_name_H-M   'P 1'
#
loop_
_entity.id
_entity.type
_entity.pdbx_description
1 polymer ?
#
loop_
_entity_poly.entity_id
_entity_poly.type
_entity_poly.pdbx_seq_one_letter_code
_entity_poly.pdbx_strand_id
1 'polypeptide(L)'
;MFWSALLSFAAFVDAAPQVTPVKGPGDNSLVRFGCSQVVIERLDPLVNPGVNPSPHLHQVVGGNAFNASIPSTDVSSLATCTTCSFSDDFSNYWTANVYFKARNGTYKRVPQIPNRFLEGSKGGVTVYYLSPGKKTVTAFKPVGLMAYQTRSL
;
A
#
# COMPACT_ATOMS: atom_id res chain seq x y z
N MET A 1 -38.03 -45.08 35.84
CA MET A 1 -37.66 -43.64 35.90
C MET A 1 -36.14 -43.55 35.84
N PHE A 2 -35.55 -43.40 34.66
CA PHE A 2 -34.19 -42.87 34.52
C PHE A 2 -34.20 -41.97 33.29
N TRP A 3 -33.91 -40.71 33.56
CA TRP A 3 -34.01 -39.57 32.66
C TRP A 3 -32.77 -39.47 31.77
N SER A 4 -32.99 -38.88 30.60
CA SER A 4 -32.07 -38.54 29.52
C SER A 4 -30.84 -37.71 29.91
N ALA A 5 -29.74 -37.88 29.18
CA ALA A 5 -28.94 -36.76 28.66
C ALA A 5 -28.04 -37.25 27.51
N LEU A 6 -28.48 -37.01 26.27
CA LEU A 6 -27.63 -37.05 25.08
C LEU A 6 -26.73 -35.80 25.11
N LEU A 7 -25.43 -35.98 25.32
CA LEU A 7 -24.43 -34.94 25.16
C LEU A 7 -24.10 -34.77 23.67
N SER A 8 -24.78 -33.82 23.02
CA SER A 8 -24.39 -33.33 21.71
C SER A 8 -23.10 -32.50 21.83
N PHE A 9 -21.97 -33.07 21.40
CA PHE A 9 -20.76 -32.29 21.17
C PHE A 9 -20.93 -31.46 19.89
N ALA A 10 -21.26 -30.18 20.03
CA ALA A 10 -21.09 -29.21 18.96
C ALA A 10 -19.58 -28.95 18.80
N ALA A 11 -18.98 -29.48 17.73
CA ALA A 11 -17.63 -29.11 17.34
C ALA A 11 -17.65 -27.67 16.83
N PHE A 12 -17.19 -26.74 17.66
CA PHE A 12 -16.81 -25.41 17.20
C PHE A 12 -15.61 -25.57 16.27
N VAL A 13 -15.86 -25.43 14.96
CA VAL A 13 -14.79 -25.24 13.99
C VAL A 13 -14.24 -23.84 14.21
N ASP A 14 -13.18 -23.74 15.00
CA ASP A 14 -12.36 -22.54 15.04
C ASP A 14 -11.60 -22.49 13.72
N ALA A 15 -12.05 -21.64 12.79
CA ALA A 15 -11.33 -21.35 11.56
C ALA A 15 -10.14 -20.46 11.90
N ALA A 16 -9.14 -21.03 12.56
CA ALA A 16 -7.87 -20.37 12.79
C ALA A 16 -7.28 -19.98 11.41
N PRO A 17 -6.88 -18.71 11.20
CA PRO A 17 -6.20 -18.34 9.97
C PRO A 17 -4.96 -19.24 9.84
N GLN A 18 -4.86 -19.94 8.71
CA GLN A 18 -3.69 -20.74 8.36
C GLN A 18 -2.52 -19.78 8.11
N VAL A 19 -1.89 -19.31 9.17
CA VAL A 19 -0.55 -18.73 9.12
C VAL A 19 0.40 -19.91 9.06
N THR A 20 0.48 -20.57 7.89
CA THR A 20 1.59 -21.49 7.65
C THR A 20 2.85 -20.64 7.55
N PRO A 21 3.82 -20.76 8.47
CA PRO A 21 5.10 -20.10 8.30
C PRO A 21 5.77 -20.81 7.13
N VAL A 22 5.78 -20.20 5.95
CA VAL A 22 6.58 -20.67 4.83
C VAL A 22 8.05 -20.43 5.22
N LYS A 23 8.67 -21.43 5.85
CA LYS A 23 10.09 -21.43 6.17
C LYS A 23 10.87 -21.76 4.90
N GLY A 24 11.03 -20.77 4.03
CA GLY A 24 11.95 -20.79 2.89
C GLY A 24 13.39 -20.44 3.31
N PRO A 25 14.39 -20.72 2.47
CA PRO A 25 15.79 -20.47 2.80
C PRO A 25 16.11 -18.97 2.77
N GLY A 26 16.48 -18.43 3.95
CA GLY A 26 16.86 -17.03 4.17
C GLY A 26 15.89 -16.31 5.10
N ASP A 27 16.41 -15.68 6.16
CA ASP A 27 15.69 -14.95 7.23
C ASP A 27 14.98 -13.66 6.74
N ASN A 28 14.45 -13.65 5.52
CA ASN A 28 13.86 -12.48 4.89
C ASN A 28 12.37 -12.39 5.25
N SER A 29 11.98 -11.36 6.01
CA SER A 29 10.55 -11.07 6.24
C SER A 29 9.99 -10.26 5.08
N LEU A 30 8.84 -10.68 4.56
CA LEU A 30 8.09 -9.99 3.51
C LEU A 30 6.72 -9.59 4.06
N VAL A 31 6.41 -8.30 3.97
CA VAL A 31 5.06 -7.79 4.18
C VAL A 31 4.53 -7.27 2.85
N ARG A 32 3.35 -7.74 2.45
CA ARG A 32 2.70 -7.39 1.19
C ARG A 32 1.25 -7.01 1.45
N PHE A 33 0.83 -5.84 0.96
CA PHE A 33 -0.52 -5.33 1.21
C PHE A 33 -0.99 -4.36 0.14
N GLY A 34 -2.31 -4.20 0.06
CA GLY A 34 -2.96 -3.30 -0.89
C GLY A 34 -3.31 -1.97 -0.24
N CYS A 35 -3.18 -0.89 -1.02
CA CYS A 35 -3.66 0.44 -0.68
C CYS A 35 -4.54 0.98 -1.82
N SER A 36 -5.74 1.46 -1.49
CA SER A 36 -6.67 1.99 -2.49
C SER A 36 -6.29 3.39 -2.96
N GLN A 37 -6.70 3.76 -4.18
CA GLN A 37 -6.51 5.09 -4.72
C GLN A 37 -7.15 6.16 -3.82
N VAL A 38 -6.35 7.13 -3.38
CA VAL A 38 -6.84 8.36 -2.74
C VAL A 38 -7.27 9.33 -3.84
N VAL A 39 -6.34 9.68 -4.73
CA VAL A 39 -6.54 10.68 -5.78
C VAL A 39 -5.60 10.43 -6.95
N ILE A 40 -5.93 11.05 -8.09
CA ILE A 40 -5.01 11.19 -9.22
C ILE A 40 -4.86 12.68 -9.47
N GLU A 41 -3.65 13.18 -9.34
CA GLU A 41 -3.41 14.62 -9.45
C GLU A 41 -2.03 14.94 -9.99
N ARG A 42 -1.85 16.22 -10.33
CA ARG A 42 -0.59 16.75 -10.84
C ARG A 42 0.22 17.37 -9.71
N LEU A 43 0.64 16.57 -8.76
CA LEU A 43 1.50 17.00 -7.64
C LEU A 43 2.70 16.09 -7.53
N ASP A 44 3.89 16.68 -7.41
CA ASP A 44 5.14 15.95 -7.20
C ASP A 44 6.00 16.72 -6.18
N PRO A 45 5.74 16.54 -4.88
CA PRO A 45 6.46 17.26 -3.84
C PRO A 45 7.95 16.93 -3.76
N LEU A 46 8.40 15.85 -4.41
CA LEU A 46 9.81 15.47 -4.43
C LEU A 46 10.56 16.18 -5.55
N VAL A 47 10.06 16.10 -6.78
CA VAL A 47 10.76 16.61 -7.97
C VAL A 47 10.41 18.07 -8.24
N ASN A 48 9.17 18.48 -7.98
CA ASN A 48 8.70 19.86 -8.16
C ASN A 48 8.01 20.40 -6.90
N PRO A 49 8.77 20.59 -5.80
CA PRO A 49 8.24 21.11 -4.55
C PRO A 49 7.45 22.42 -4.71
N GLY A 50 6.27 22.50 -4.11
CA GLY A 50 5.43 23.69 -4.11
C GLY A 50 4.75 24.03 -5.44
N VAL A 51 4.98 23.24 -6.51
CA VAL A 51 4.39 23.49 -7.82
C VAL A 51 3.05 22.78 -7.95
N ASN A 52 1.98 23.54 -8.19
CA ASN A 52 0.64 23.02 -8.45
C ASN A 52 -0.03 23.79 -9.61
N PRO A 53 -0.28 23.17 -10.79
CA PRO A 53 -0.01 21.77 -11.11
C PRO A 53 1.46 21.52 -11.46
N SER A 54 2.02 20.39 -10.99
CA SER A 54 3.34 19.92 -11.40
C SER A 54 3.34 19.36 -12.84
N PRO A 55 4.52 19.24 -13.48
CA PRO A 55 4.67 18.58 -14.78
C PRO A 55 4.25 17.09 -14.79
N HIS A 56 4.35 16.41 -13.65
CA HIS A 56 4.03 14.99 -13.50
C HIS A 56 2.59 14.77 -13.04
N LEU A 57 1.99 13.66 -13.45
CA LEU A 57 0.68 13.22 -12.99
C LEU A 57 0.84 11.86 -12.30
N HIS A 58 0.38 11.79 -11.06
CA HIS A 58 0.59 10.64 -10.21
C HIS A 58 -0.74 10.10 -9.69
N GLN A 59 -0.81 8.79 -9.52
CA GLN A 59 -1.82 8.13 -8.72
C GLN A 59 -1.29 8.04 -7.30
N VAL A 60 -2.06 8.53 -6.34
CA VAL A 60 -1.67 8.61 -4.93
C VAL A 60 -2.48 7.62 -4.10
N VAL A 61 -1.83 6.96 -3.15
CA VAL A 61 -2.42 6.03 -2.17
C VAL A 61 -1.85 6.27 -0.77
N GLY A 62 -2.45 5.63 0.24
CA GLY A 62 -1.97 5.65 1.62
C GLY A 62 -2.59 6.76 2.45
N GLY A 63 -1.76 7.52 3.14
CA GLY A 63 -2.16 8.62 4.03
C GLY A 63 -2.93 9.75 3.33
N ASN A 64 -3.63 10.58 4.10
CA ASN A 64 -4.33 11.77 3.58
C ASN A 64 -3.51 13.07 3.65
N ALA A 65 -2.20 13.01 3.88
CA ALA A 65 -1.32 14.17 4.02
C ALA A 65 -0.55 14.54 2.74
N PHE A 66 -0.95 14.02 1.57
CA PHE A 66 -0.28 14.33 0.31
C PHE A 66 -0.55 15.78 -0.12
N ASN A 67 0.51 16.53 -0.42
CA ASN A 67 0.50 17.97 -0.72
C ASN A 67 1.70 18.32 -1.62
N ALA A 68 1.71 19.52 -2.23
CA ALA A 68 2.86 20.06 -2.97
C ALA A 68 4.06 20.40 -2.06
N SER A 69 3.81 20.70 -0.78
CA SER A 69 4.80 21.23 0.17
C SER A 69 5.26 20.24 1.25
N ILE A 70 5.24 18.93 0.98
CA ILE A 70 5.74 17.89 1.92
C ILE A 70 7.28 17.83 2.15
N PRO A 71 8.21 18.50 1.43
CA PRO A 71 9.65 18.20 1.56
C PRO A 71 10.26 18.29 2.97
N SER A 72 9.67 19.05 3.89
CA SER A 72 10.29 19.45 5.16
C SER A 72 9.78 18.71 6.41
N THR A 73 8.82 17.79 6.29
CA THR A 73 8.19 17.13 7.45
C THR A 73 7.93 15.65 7.21
N ASP A 74 7.85 14.87 8.28
CA ASP A 74 7.42 13.47 8.21
C ASP A 74 5.92 13.41 7.88
N VAL A 75 5.61 13.05 6.64
CA VAL A 75 4.24 12.97 6.13
C VAL A 75 3.37 11.99 6.94
N SER A 76 3.98 10.94 7.49
CA SER A 76 3.24 9.92 8.25
C SER A 76 2.72 10.46 9.58
N SER A 77 3.38 11.47 10.14
CA SER A 77 2.94 12.16 11.37
C SER A 77 1.78 13.14 11.15
N LEU A 78 1.55 13.55 9.90
CA LEU A 78 0.53 14.53 9.53
C LEU A 78 -0.80 13.86 9.13
N ALA A 79 -0.74 12.63 8.63
CA ALA A 79 -1.92 11.91 8.17
C ALA A 79 -2.76 11.42 9.35
N THR A 80 -4.08 11.49 9.19
CA THR A 80 -5.08 11.04 10.18
C THR A 80 -5.83 9.80 9.74
N CYS A 81 -5.70 9.41 8.48
CA CYS A 81 -6.28 8.18 7.93
C CYS A 81 -5.39 7.60 6.83
N THR A 82 -5.62 6.33 6.49
CA THR A 82 -4.91 5.62 5.43
C THR A 82 -5.88 4.79 4.59
N THR A 83 -5.58 4.62 3.30
CA THR A 83 -6.29 3.70 2.41
C THR A 83 -5.64 2.31 2.33
N CYS A 84 -4.55 2.10 3.06
CA CYS A 84 -3.87 0.82 3.15
C CYS A 84 -4.61 -0.16 4.06
N SER A 85 -4.45 -1.45 3.78
CA SER A 85 -5.02 -2.53 4.61
C SER A 85 -4.36 -2.64 5.98
N PHE A 86 -3.13 -2.17 6.14
CA PHE A 86 -2.51 -1.96 7.45
C PHE A 86 -2.90 -0.58 7.98
N SER A 87 -3.63 -0.55 9.10
CA SER A 87 -4.15 0.67 9.73
C SER A 87 -3.07 1.61 10.25
N ASP A 88 -1.88 1.08 10.51
CA ASP A 88 -0.78 1.82 11.12
C ASP A 88 0.18 2.42 10.08
N ASP A 89 -0.07 2.21 8.78
CA ASP A 89 0.73 2.78 7.71
C ASP A 89 0.11 4.10 7.19
N PHE A 90 0.63 5.20 7.73
CA PHE A 90 0.23 6.57 7.37
C PHE A 90 1.08 7.19 6.25
N SER A 91 1.95 6.40 5.61
CA SER A 91 2.82 6.88 4.53
C SER A 91 2.02 7.24 3.27
N ASN A 92 2.55 8.15 2.46
CA ASN A 92 2.04 8.39 1.12
C ASN A 92 2.90 7.67 0.07
N TYR A 93 2.24 7.01 -0.88
CA TYR A 93 2.89 6.45 -2.07
C TYR A 93 2.25 7.00 -3.32
N TRP A 94 3.06 7.28 -4.32
CA TRP A 94 2.55 7.76 -5.59
C TRP A 94 3.36 7.21 -6.75
N THR A 95 2.67 6.90 -7.84
CA THR A 95 3.25 6.32 -9.05
C THR A 95 2.73 7.06 -10.27
N ALA A 96 3.55 7.13 -11.32
CA ALA A 96 3.08 7.62 -12.62
C ALA A 96 1.90 6.77 -13.13
N ASN A 97 0.94 7.41 -13.80
CA ASN A 97 -0.16 6.70 -14.45
C ASN A 97 0.26 6.21 -15.84
N VAL A 98 -0.18 4.99 -16.18
CA VAL A 98 0.01 4.42 -17.52
C VAL A 98 -1.15 4.82 -18.43
N TYR A 99 -0.84 5.24 -19.65
CA TYR A 99 -1.83 5.59 -20.67
C TYR A 99 -1.63 4.72 -21.91
N PHE A 100 -2.73 4.15 -22.42
CA PHE A 100 -2.76 3.51 -23.72
C PHE A 100 -2.94 4.57 -24.81
N LYS A 101 -2.04 4.59 -25.78
CA LYS A 101 -2.16 5.40 -27.00
C LYS A 101 -2.88 4.58 -28.07
N ALA A 102 -4.10 4.98 -28.42
CA ALA A 102 -4.87 4.35 -29.49
C ALA A 102 -4.32 4.74 -30.88
N ARG A 103 -4.64 3.92 -31.90
CA ARG A 103 -4.22 4.17 -33.29
C ARG A 103 -4.70 5.51 -33.86
N ASN A 104 -5.77 6.06 -33.32
CA ASN A 104 -6.30 7.37 -33.68
C ASN A 104 -5.57 8.55 -32.98
N GLY A 105 -4.48 8.29 -32.25
CA GLY A 105 -3.68 9.30 -31.54
C GLY A 105 -4.21 9.70 -30.16
N THR A 106 -5.40 9.24 -29.75
CA THR A 106 -5.97 9.54 -28.43
C THR A 106 -5.30 8.71 -27.32
N TYR A 107 -5.29 9.25 -26.10
CA TYR A 107 -4.76 8.56 -24.92
C TYR A 107 -5.90 8.22 -23.96
N LYS A 108 -5.89 7.01 -23.42
CA LYS A 108 -6.81 6.57 -22.35
C LYS A 108 -6.00 6.01 -21.19
N ARG A 109 -6.30 6.46 -19.97
CA ARG A 109 -5.65 5.94 -18.76
C ARG A 109 -5.97 4.46 -18.61
N VAL A 110 -4.95 3.65 -18.32
CA VAL A 110 -5.11 2.23 -17.99
C VAL A 110 -5.58 2.15 -16.53
N PRO A 111 -6.79 1.62 -16.26
CA PRO A 111 -7.27 1.44 -14.89
C PRO A 111 -6.37 0.48 -14.14
N GLN A 112 -5.99 0.84 -12.92
CA GLN A 112 -5.28 -0.06 -12.02
C GLN A 112 -6.28 -1.06 -11.44
N ILE A 113 -5.90 -2.33 -11.44
CA ILE A 113 -6.67 -3.40 -10.80
C ILE A 113 -5.93 -3.91 -9.57
N PRO A 114 -6.65 -4.38 -8.54
CA PRO A 114 -6.02 -4.97 -7.38
C PRO A 114 -5.17 -6.17 -7.77
N ASN A 115 -4.07 -6.36 -7.06
CA ASN A 115 -3.25 -7.54 -7.21
C ASN A 115 -3.97 -8.75 -6.59
N ARG A 116 -3.64 -9.96 -7.06
CA ARG A 116 -4.25 -11.21 -6.60
C ARG A 116 -4.12 -11.34 -5.07
N PHE A 117 -5.22 -11.76 -4.43
CA PHE A 117 -5.40 -11.88 -2.98
C PHE A 117 -5.48 -10.55 -2.22
N LEU A 118 -5.65 -9.43 -2.92
CA LEU A 118 -5.82 -8.08 -2.37
C LEU A 118 -7.06 -7.38 -2.96
N GLU A 119 -8.07 -8.15 -3.37
CA GLU A 119 -9.25 -7.71 -4.12
C GLU A 119 -10.14 -6.69 -3.38
N GLY A 120 -9.93 -6.51 -2.07
CA GLY A 120 -10.60 -5.45 -1.29
C GLY A 120 -10.14 -4.03 -1.62
N SER A 121 -8.99 -3.86 -2.30
CA SER A 121 -8.50 -2.54 -2.71
C SER A 121 -9.24 -2.03 -3.95
N LYS A 122 -9.37 -0.71 -4.10
CA LYS A 122 -9.98 -0.07 -5.29
C LYS A 122 -8.95 0.79 -6.01
N GLY A 123 -8.57 0.37 -7.22
CA GLY A 123 -7.42 0.97 -7.90
C GLY A 123 -6.17 0.85 -7.04
N GLY A 124 -5.32 1.88 -7.09
CA GLY A 124 -4.20 2.00 -6.16
C GLY A 124 -3.01 1.12 -6.52
N VAL A 125 -2.27 0.68 -5.51
CA VAL A 125 -1.00 -0.07 -5.67
C VAL A 125 -0.87 -1.17 -4.61
N THR A 126 0.03 -2.12 -4.85
CA THR A 126 0.48 -3.08 -3.84
C THR A 126 1.84 -2.66 -3.31
N VAL A 127 1.95 -2.53 -2.00
CA VAL A 127 3.19 -2.17 -1.32
C VAL A 127 3.87 -3.44 -0.80
N TYR A 128 5.19 -3.47 -0.91
CA TYR A 128 6.05 -4.57 -0.46
C TYR A 128 7.13 -4.01 0.45
N TYR A 129 7.19 -4.50 1.69
CA TYR A 129 8.34 -4.29 2.56
C TYR A 129 9.13 -5.58 2.66
N LEU A 130 10.40 -5.51 2.27
CA LEU A 130 11.33 -6.63 2.31
C LEU A 130 12.42 -6.33 3.33
N SER A 131 12.62 -7.26 4.26
CA SER A 131 13.77 -7.26 5.15
C SER A 131 14.79 -8.28 4.65
N PRO A 132 16.08 -7.91 4.49
CA PRO A 132 17.13 -8.85 4.11
C PRO A 132 17.62 -9.72 5.28
N GLY A 133 17.03 -9.57 6.48
CA GLY A 133 17.40 -10.37 7.65
C GLY A 133 16.92 -9.76 8.97
N LYS A 134 16.91 -10.57 10.03
CA LYS A 134 16.58 -10.07 11.38
C LYS A 134 17.55 -8.96 11.80
N LYS A 135 17.00 -7.84 12.28
CA LYS A 135 17.74 -6.67 12.78
C LYS A 135 18.70 -6.02 11.76
N THR A 136 18.52 -6.25 10.47
CA THR A 136 19.32 -5.61 9.41
C THR A 136 18.68 -4.34 8.84
N VAL A 137 17.39 -4.11 9.12
CA VAL A 137 16.64 -2.94 8.67
C VAL A 137 16.54 -1.95 9.83
N THR A 138 17.02 -0.73 9.62
CA THR A 138 16.75 0.41 10.48
C THR A 138 15.70 1.28 9.83
N ALA A 139 14.72 1.75 10.61
CA ALA A 139 13.79 2.75 10.15
C ALA A 139 14.56 4.01 9.72
N PHE A 140 14.06 4.69 8.70
CA PHE A 140 14.62 5.95 8.28
C PHE A 140 14.51 6.98 9.41
N LYS A 141 15.47 7.90 9.47
CA LYS A 141 15.34 9.06 10.38
C LYS A 141 14.08 9.84 9.97
N PRO A 142 13.35 10.47 10.91
CA PRO A 142 12.12 11.24 10.61
C PRO A 142 12.31 12.49 9.72
N VAL A 143 13.46 12.63 9.05
CA VAL A 143 13.81 13.80 8.25
C VAL A 143 13.63 13.48 6.76
N GLY A 144 12.54 13.99 6.19
CA GLY A 144 12.33 14.11 4.74
C GLY A 144 11.67 12.92 4.04
N LEU A 145 10.97 13.26 2.96
CA LEU A 145 10.29 12.36 2.03
C LEU A 145 11.20 11.18 1.59
N MET A 146 10.76 9.95 1.82
CA MET A 146 11.37 8.75 1.22
C MET A 146 10.57 8.34 0.00
N ALA A 147 11.06 8.69 -1.19
CA ALA A 147 10.51 8.19 -2.44
C ALA A 147 11.35 7.02 -2.95
N TYR A 148 10.80 5.82 -2.93
CA TYR A 148 11.34 4.72 -3.72
C TYR A 148 10.82 4.88 -5.15
N GLN A 149 11.51 5.67 -5.97
CA GLN A 149 11.22 5.72 -7.39
C GLN A 149 11.64 4.39 -8.00
N THR A 150 10.69 3.47 -8.20
CA THR A 150 10.89 2.35 -9.12
C THR A 150 11.16 2.98 -10.49
N ARG A 151 12.43 3.05 -10.89
CA ARG A 151 12.78 3.31 -12.29
C ARG A 151 12.13 2.19 -13.09
N SER A 152 11.03 2.51 -13.76
CA SER A 152 10.62 1.74 -14.93
C SER A 152 11.54 2.19 -16.05
N LEU A 153 12.08 1.20 -16.76
CA LEU A 153 13.11 1.23 -17.82
C LEU A 153 14.53 0.98 -17.30
#